data_AF-A0A341ECV3-F1
#
_entry.id   AF-A0A341ECV3-F1
#
_cell.length_a   1.000
_cell.length_b   1.000
_cell.length_c   1.000
_cell.angle_alpha   90.00
_cell.angle_beta   90.00
_cell.angle_gamma   90.00
#
_symmetry.space_group_name_H-M   'P 1'
#
loop_
_entity.id
_entity.type
_entity.pdbx_description
1 polymer ?
#
loop_
_entity_poly.entity_id
_entity_poly.type
_entity_poly.pdbx_seq_one_letter_code
_entity_poly.pdbx_strand_id
1 'polypeptide(L)'
;MTYYTRQPFQKAASGAEIERLLHHLPTVAQWSEETWAKGFALSVLKQSRRRGWTPSAKQLPLMRGLVNDLFTCASDDEGEFNPIES
;
A
#
# COMPACT_ATOMS: atom_id res chain seq x y z
N MET A 1 -23.58 -23.15 7.59
CA MET A 1 -23.96 -21.73 7.65
C MET A 1 -22.70 -20.90 7.49
N THR A 2 -22.31 -20.56 6.26
CA THR A 2 -21.08 -19.78 6.00
C THR A 2 -21.41 -18.30 6.17
N TYR A 3 -20.89 -17.70 7.23
CA TYR A 3 -21.02 -16.26 7.44
C TYR A 3 -20.13 -15.56 6.43
N TYR A 4 -20.71 -15.12 5.31
CA TYR A 4 -20.06 -14.11 4.48
C TYR A 4 -20.04 -12.83 5.30
N THR A 5 -18.94 -12.63 6.04
CA THR A 5 -18.62 -11.36 6.69
C THR A 5 -18.82 -10.27 5.66
N ARG A 6 -19.83 -9.42 5.87
CA ARG A 6 -20.07 -8.23 5.03
C ARG A 6 -18.79 -7.42 5.07
N GLN A 7 -18.08 -7.39 3.95
CA GLN A 7 -16.93 -6.52 3.77
C GLN A 7 -17.41 -5.09 4.03
N PRO A 8 -16.89 -4.39 5.06
CA PRO A 8 -17.33 -3.03 5.33
C PRO A 8 -17.12 -2.22 4.06
N PHE A 9 -18.15 -1.51 3.60
CA PHE A 9 -18.02 -0.57 2.49
C PHE A 9 -16.96 0.47 2.91
N GLN A 10 -15.75 0.30 2.39
CA GLN A 10 -14.62 1.16 2.71
C GLN A 10 -14.93 2.55 2.15
N LYS A 11 -14.76 3.57 2.99
CA LYS A 11 -14.97 4.98 2.63
C LYS A 11 -14.19 5.29 1.36
N ALA A 12 -14.86 5.89 0.38
CA ALA A 12 -14.23 6.36 -0.85
C ALA A 12 -13.03 7.26 -0.49
N ALA A 13 -11.87 6.99 -1.10
CA ALA A 13 -10.69 7.78 -0.87
C ALA A 13 -10.81 9.16 -1.51
N SER A 14 -10.25 10.16 -0.84
CA SER A 14 -10.08 11.49 -1.45
C SER A 14 -9.00 11.43 -2.54
N GLY A 15 -8.98 12.42 -3.44
CA GLY A 15 -7.92 12.53 -4.46
C GLY A 15 -6.52 12.56 -3.84
N ALA A 16 -6.35 13.35 -2.77
CA ALA A 16 -5.08 13.45 -2.04
C ALA A 16 -4.65 12.12 -1.40
N GLU A 17 -5.60 11.32 -0.91
CA GLU A 17 -5.29 9.99 -0.39
C GLU A 17 -4.82 9.05 -1.51
N ILE A 18 -5.50 9.06 -2.66
CA ILE A 18 -5.11 8.25 -3.82
C ILE A 18 -3.71 8.65 -4.29
N GLU A 19 -3.41 9.95 -4.38
CA GLU A 19 -2.09 10.45 -4.75
C GLU A 19 -1.01 9.98 -3.78
N ARG A 20 -1.26 10.05 -2.47
CA ARG A 20 -0.33 9.52 -1.45
C ARG A 20 -0.10 8.01 -1.65
N LEU A 21 -1.15 7.23 -1.86
CA LEU A 21 -1.01 5.78 -2.08
C LEU A 21 -0.19 5.50 -3.34
N LEU A 22 -0.49 6.18 -4.46
CA LEU A 22 0.24 6.03 -5.72
C LEU A 22 1.70 6.45 -5.59
N HIS A 23 2.02 7.44 -4.76
CA HIS A 23 3.38 7.88 -4.49
C HIS A 23 4.23 6.77 -3.81
N HIS A 24 3.64 5.96 -2.92
CA HIS A 24 4.35 4.91 -2.18
C HIS A 24 4.35 3.53 -2.85
N LEU A 25 3.41 3.25 -3.77
CA LEU A 25 3.36 1.97 -4.47
C LEU A 25 4.63 1.58 -5.25
N PRO A 26 5.43 2.50 -5.83
CA PRO A 26 6.71 2.14 -6.44
C PRO A 26 7.67 1.53 -5.42
N THR A 27 7.71 2.08 -4.21
CA THR A 27 8.51 1.54 -3.11
C THR A 27 8.02 0.15 -2.70
N VAL A 28 6.70 -0.06 -2.60
CA VAL A 28 6.13 -1.41 -2.37
C VAL A 28 6.60 -2.39 -3.45
N ALA A 29 6.55 -2.00 -4.72
CA ALA A 29 6.97 -2.87 -5.83
C ALA A 29 8.46 -3.21 -5.80
N GLN A 30 9.30 -2.29 -5.31
CA GLN A 30 10.74 -2.47 -5.22
C GLN A 30 11.16 -3.30 -4.00
N TRP A 31 10.54 -3.05 -2.84
CA TRP A 31 11.00 -3.54 -1.53
C TRP A 31 10.20 -4.73 -0.98
N SER A 32 8.97 -4.97 -1.47
CA SER A 32 8.21 -6.14 -1.05
C SER A 32 9.02 -7.42 -1.35
N GLU A 33 9.05 -8.41 -0.47
CA GLU A 33 9.57 -9.74 -0.81
C GLU A 33 8.51 -10.59 -1.51
N GLU A 34 7.25 -10.27 -1.23
CA GLU A 34 6.09 -11.03 -1.68
C GLU A 34 5.76 -10.70 -3.15
N THR A 35 5.63 -11.75 -3.97
CA THR A 35 5.51 -11.63 -5.45
C THR A 35 4.15 -11.04 -5.85
N TRP A 36 3.08 -11.40 -5.16
CA TRP A 36 1.74 -10.89 -5.43
C TRP A 36 1.67 -9.37 -5.17
N ALA A 37 2.27 -8.86 -4.10
CA ALA A 37 2.30 -7.46 -3.72
C ALA A 37 3.06 -6.63 -4.77
N LYS A 38 4.20 -7.14 -5.26
CA LYS A 38 4.91 -6.53 -6.40
C LYS A 38 4.01 -6.45 -7.64
N GLY A 39 3.43 -7.57 -8.03
CA GLY A 39 2.57 -7.65 -9.21
C GLY A 39 1.34 -6.73 -9.09
N PHE A 40 0.73 -6.69 -7.91
CA PHE A 40 -0.39 -5.82 -7.62
C PHE A 40 0.00 -4.34 -7.72
N ALA A 41 1.07 -3.92 -7.03
CA ALA A 41 1.56 -2.54 -7.06
C ALA A 41 1.88 -2.07 -8.48
N LEU A 42 2.61 -2.89 -9.26
CA LEU A 42 2.92 -2.60 -10.67
C LEU A 42 1.66 -2.50 -11.53
N SER A 43 0.67 -3.38 -11.29
CA SER A 43 -0.59 -3.35 -12.04
C SER A 43 -1.37 -2.06 -11.79
N VAL A 44 -1.40 -1.57 -10.55
CA VAL A 44 -2.07 -0.34 -10.15
C VAL A 44 -1.34 0.86 -10.74
N LEU A 45 -0.01 0.91 -10.64
CA LEU A 45 0.82 1.97 -11.24
C LEU A 45 0.64 2.08 -12.76
N LYS A 46 0.48 0.93 -13.44
CA LYS A 46 0.21 0.93 -14.88
C LYS A 46 -1.20 1.48 -15.19
N GLN A 47 -2.18 1.13 -14.39
CA GLN A 47 -3.57 1.56 -14.59
C GLN A 47 -3.78 3.04 -14.24
N SER A 48 -3.09 3.55 -13.21
CA SER A 48 -3.22 4.94 -12.74
C SER A 48 -2.81 5.99 -13.76
N ARG A 49 -2.01 5.60 -14.77
CA ARG A 49 -1.65 6.46 -15.90
C ARG A 49 -2.81 6.77 -16.86
N ARG A 50 -3.93 6.04 -16.76
CA ARG A 50 -5.09 6.26 -17.63
C ARG A 50 -5.86 7.51 -17.17
N ARG A 51 -6.26 8.35 -18.12
CA ARG A 51 -7.05 9.56 -17.83
C ARG A 51 -8.37 9.18 -17.15
N GLY A 52 -8.68 9.80 -16.01
CA GLY A 52 -9.90 9.54 -15.25
C GLY A 52 -9.92 8.19 -14.53
N TRP A 53 -8.75 7.55 -14.36
CA TRP A 53 -8.68 6.33 -13.57
C TRP A 53 -8.96 6.61 -12.09
N THR A 54 -9.77 5.73 -11.50
CA THR A 54 -10.02 5.69 -10.06
C THR A 54 -9.82 4.26 -9.57
N PRO A 55 -9.17 4.03 -8.43
CA PRO A 55 -9.04 2.70 -7.87
C PRO A 55 -10.41 2.09 -7.58
N SER A 56 -10.56 0.80 -7.85
CA SER A 56 -11.75 0.04 -7.49
C SER A 56 -11.94 0.02 -5.96
N ALA A 57 -13.19 -0.09 -5.52
CA ALA A 57 -13.53 -0.30 -4.10
C ALA A 57 -12.81 -1.49 -3.45
N LYS A 58 -12.38 -2.48 -4.27
CA LYS A 58 -11.56 -3.62 -3.82
C LYS A 58 -10.05 -3.35 -3.84
N GLN A 59 -9.59 -2.46 -4.70
CA GLN A 59 -8.16 -2.11 -4.79
C GLN A 59 -7.75 -1.18 -3.65
N LEU A 60 -8.61 -0.24 -3.28
CA LEU A 60 -8.32 0.75 -2.25
C LEU A 60 -7.84 0.17 -0.91
N PRO A 61 -8.50 -0.86 -0.33
CA PRO A 61 -8.08 -1.42 0.95
C PRO A 61 -6.75 -2.17 0.84
N LEU A 62 -6.50 -2.80 -0.32
CA LEU A 62 -5.23 -3.47 -0.60
C LEU A 62 -4.09 -2.47 -0.74
N MET A 63 -4.32 -1.35 -1.46
CA MET A 63 -3.34 -0.27 -1.55
C MET A 63 -3.00 0.29 -0.17
N ARG A 64 -4.01 0.53 0.68
CA ARG A 64 -3.80 0.98 2.07
C ARG A 64 -2.99 -0.01 2.88
N GLY A 65 -3.33 -1.31 2.80
CA GLY A 65 -2.62 -2.37 3.50
C GLY A 65 -1.14 -2.41 3.11
N LEU A 66 -0.85 -2.50 1.80
CA LEU A 66 0.53 -2.56 1.30
C LEU A 66 1.37 -1.32 1.67
N VAL A 67 0.77 -0.13 1.59
CA VAL A 67 1.47 1.09 1.98
C VAL A 67 1.64 1.16 3.51
N ASN A 68 0.69 0.67 4.30
CA ASN A 68 0.85 0.58 5.75
C ASN A 68 1.94 -0.42 6.14
N ASP A 69 2.00 -1.57 5.47
CA ASP A 69 3.01 -2.59 5.69
C ASP A 69 4.42 -2.06 5.40
N LEU A 70 4.56 -1.20 4.37
CA LEU A 70 5.83 -0.51 4.10
C LEU A 70 6.33 0.31 5.30
N PHE A 71 5.44 1.01 5.99
CA PHE A 71 5.81 1.81 7.17
C PHE A 71 5.96 0.97 8.44
N THR A 72 5.24 -0.16 8.53
CA THR A 72 5.30 -1.04 9.71
C THR A 72 6.54 -1.93 9.67
N CYS A 73 6.93 -2.40 8.48
CA CYS A 73 8.14 -3.22 8.28
C CYS A 73 9.43 -2.37 8.36
N ALA A 74 9.38 -1.10 7.92
CA ALA A 74 10.51 -0.19 8.09
C ALA A 74 10.85 0.09 9.56
N SER A 75 9.88 0.02 10.48
CA SER A 75 10.12 0.22 11.92
C SER A 75 10.87 -0.93 12.60
N ASP A 76 10.97 -2.10 11.96
CA ASP A 76 11.77 -3.22 12.49
C ASP A 76 13.27 -3.09 12.10
N ASP A 77 13.59 -2.18 11.18
CA ASP A 77 14.95 -1.89 10.70
C ASP A 77 15.50 -0.55 11.25
N GLU A 78 14.92 -0.03 12.34
CA GLU A 78 15.39 1.20 13.01
C GLU A 78 16.15 0.89 14.31
N GLY A 79 17.45 0.57 14.17
CA GLY A 79 18.46 1.21 15.00
C GLY A 79 19.16 0.37 16.09
N GLU A 80 20.20 -0.37 15.70
CA GLU A 80 21.42 -0.43 16.52
C GLU A 80 22.11 0.95 16.46
N PHE A 81 21.50 1.95 17.11
CA PHE A 81 22.13 3.23 17.39
C PHE A 81 23.07 2.97 18.57
N ASN A 82 24.33 2.59 18.31
CA ASN A 82 25.36 2.57 19.34
C ASN A 82 25.64 4.03 19.74
N PRO A 83 25.24 4.48 20.95
CA PRO A 83 25.62 5.80 21.41
C PRO A 83 27.14 5.77 21.58
N ILE A 84 27.85 6.58 20.79
CA ILE A 84 29.27 6.85 21.01
C ILE A 84 29.35 7.69 22.28
N GLU A 85 29.56 7.05 23.42
CA GLU A 85 29.93 7.75 24.65
C GLU A 85 31.29 8.44 24.42
N SER A 86 31.33 9.76 24.62
CA SER A 86 32.56 10.58 24.67
C SER A 86 32.98 10.84 26.10
#